data_AF-X1AW80-F1
#
_entry.id   AF-X1AW80-F1
#
_cell.length_a   1.000
_cell.length_b   1.000
_cell.length_c   1.000
_cell.angle_alpha   90.00
_cell.angle_beta   90.00
_cell.angle_gamma   90.00
#
_symmetry.space_group_name_H-M   'P 1'
#
loop_
_entity.id
_entity.type
_entity.pdbx_description
1 polymer ?
#
loop_
_entity_poly.entity_id
_entity_poly.type
_entity_poly.pdbx_seq_one_letter_code
_entity_poly.pdbx_strand_id
1 'polypeptide(L)'
;MAVQLVVTDVNYKYWVKLGDGKIDYGEGEADDPSVTMSATGATWAGLSSGELDSTSAYMSGDLAIEGNLQDAIAYGEIVGLAMEEGAEYFED
;
A
#
# COMPACT_ATOMS: atom_id res chain seq x y z
N MET A 1 -9.46 8.32 -3.55
CA MET A 1 -9.59 6.94 -3.04
C MET A 1 -9.12 6.87 -1.60
N ALA A 2 -9.64 5.93 -0.82
CA ALA A 2 -9.19 5.63 0.53
C ALA A 2 -8.73 4.18 0.58
N VAL A 3 -7.49 3.96 0.99
CA VAL A 3 -6.85 2.64 1.05
C VAL A 3 -6.65 2.29 2.51
N GLN A 4 -7.17 1.14 2.94
CA GLN A 4 -6.85 0.54 4.23
C GLN A 4 -5.67 -0.41 4.05
N LEU A 5 -4.65 -0.27 4.90
CA LEU A 5 -3.51 -1.18 4.97
C LEU A 5 -3.51 -1.89 6.32
N VAL A 6 -3.26 -3.19 6.30
CA VAL A 6 -3.26 -4.05 7.49
C VAL A 6 -1.97 -4.87 7.54
N VAL A 7 -1.28 -4.77 8.66
CA VAL A 7 -0.10 -5.59 8.98
C VAL A 7 -0.56 -6.69 9.93
N THR A 8 -0.78 -7.88 9.37
CA THR A 8 -1.61 -8.94 9.99
C THR A 8 -0.95 -9.61 11.20
N ASP A 9 0.38 -9.74 11.19
CA ASP A 9 1.18 -10.38 12.24
C ASP A 9 1.35 -9.53 13.50
N VAL A 10 1.09 -8.23 13.42
CA VAL A 10 1.11 -7.31 14.59
C VAL A 10 -0.23 -6.61 14.84
N ASN A 11 -1.28 -6.98 14.10
CA ASN A 11 -2.62 -6.38 14.16
C ASN A 11 -2.59 -4.83 14.09
N TYR A 12 -1.70 -4.30 13.25
CA TYR A 12 -1.57 -2.86 13.03
C TYR A 12 -2.34 -2.46 11.77
N LYS A 13 -3.02 -1.32 11.84
CA LYS A 13 -3.86 -0.79 10.77
C LYS A 13 -3.52 0.67 10.55
N TYR A 14 -3.46 1.08 9.30
CA TYR A 14 -3.32 2.47 8.91
C TYR A 14 -4.00 2.67 7.56
N TRP A 15 -4.28 3.93 7.24
CA TRP A 15 -4.96 4.26 6.00
C TRP A 15 -4.25 5.38 5.26
N VAL A 16 -4.43 5.40 3.94
CA VAL A 16 -3.95 6.45 3.05
C VAL A 16 -5.12 6.93 2.19
N LYS A 17 -5.32 8.24 2.12
CA LYS A 17 -6.28 8.89 1.23
C LYS A 17 -5.54 9.67 0.17
N LEU A 18 -5.87 9.39 -1.08
CA LEU A 18 -5.29 10.04 -2.26
C LEU A 18 -6.41 10.72 -3.04
N GLY A 19 -6.28 12.01 -3.33
CA GLY A 19 -7.26 12.77 -4.09
C GLY A 19 -7.03 14.27 -4.04
N ASP A 20 -7.57 15.00 -5.03
CA ASP A 20 -7.48 16.48 -5.10
C ASP A 20 -6.06 17.04 -5.01
N GLY A 21 -5.08 16.30 -5.54
CA GLY A 21 -3.66 16.66 -5.47
C GLY A 21 -3.07 16.60 -4.05
N LYS A 22 -3.71 15.87 -3.13
CA LYS A 22 -3.29 15.74 -1.74
C LYS A 22 -3.19 14.26 -1.34
N ILE A 23 -2.31 14.03 -0.37
CA ILE A 23 -2.14 12.77 0.34
C ILE A 23 -2.42 13.04 1.82
N ASP A 24 -3.29 12.24 2.41
CA ASP A 24 -3.58 12.23 3.85
C ASP A 24 -3.43 10.80 4.38
N TYR A 25 -3.07 10.65 5.65
CA TYR A 25 -2.83 9.35 6.25
C TYR A 25 -3.10 9.35 7.76
N GLY A 26 -3.36 8.18 8.31
CA GLY A 26 -3.59 8.04 9.74
C GLY A 26 -3.51 6.61 10.22
N GLU A 27 -3.39 6.45 11.53
CA GLU A 27 -3.46 5.16 12.21
C GLU A 27 -4.91 4.72 12.40
N GLY A 28 -5.14 3.41 12.42
CA GLY A 28 -6.44 2.80 12.67
C GLY A 28 -7.21 2.47 11.39
N GLU A 29 -8.53 2.61 11.46
CA GLU A 29 -9.45 2.23 10.40
C GLU A 29 -9.82 3.42 9.51
N ALA A 30 -9.81 3.21 8.20
CA ALA A 30 -10.36 4.14 7.23
C ALA A 30 -11.89 4.19 7.36
N ASP A 31 -12.45 5.39 7.17
CA ASP A 31 -13.89 5.54 6.88
C ASP A 31 -14.15 5.17 5.41
N ASP A 32 -14.94 4.12 5.19
CA ASP A 32 -15.33 3.57 3.88
C ASP A 32 -14.15 3.40 2.88
N PRO A 33 -13.18 2.51 3.17
CA PRO A 33 -12.07 2.27 2.25
C PRO A 33 -12.57 1.68 0.93
N SER A 34 -12.11 2.24 -0.20
CA SER A 34 -12.42 1.69 -1.51
C SER A 34 -11.64 0.41 -1.80
N VAL A 35 -10.51 0.22 -1.12
CA VAL A 35 -9.72 -1.02 -1.13
C VAL A 35 -9.06 -1.25 0.22
N THR A 36 -9.01 -2.51 0.64
CA THR A 36 -8.23 -2.99 1.79
C THR A 36 -7.14 -3.93 1.30
N MET A 37 -5.91 -3.67 1.71
CA MET A 37 -4.75 -4.53 1.46
C MET A 37 -4.22 -5.06 2.78
N SER A 38 -3.97 -6.37 2.85
CA SER A 38 -3.48 -7.01 4.08
C SER A 38 -2.39 -8.02 3.79
N ALA A 39 -1.30 -7.94 4.55
CA ALA A 39 -0.16 -8.84 4.46
C ALA A 39 0.62 -8.83 5.79
N THR A 40 1.62 -9.72 5.93
CA THR A 40 2.55 -9.67 7.08
C THR A 40 3.52 -8.49 6.95
N GLY A 41 4.13 -8.07 8.07
CA GLY A 41 5.18 -7.04 8.04
C GLY A 41 6.35 -7.42 7.14
N ALA A 42 6.72 -8.70 7.10
CA ALA A 42 7.76 -9.21 6.21
C ALA A 42 7.39 -9.05 4.73
N THR A 43 6.14 -9.37 4.36
CA THR A 43 5.63 -9.16 3.00
C THR A 43 5.64 -7.68 2.63
N TRP A 44 5.16 -6.81 3.52
CA TRP A 44 5.17 -5.36 3.29
C TRP A 44 6.58 -4.79 3.09
N ALA A 45 7.55 -5.27 3.87
CA ALA A 45 8.94 -4.86 3.72
C ALA A 45 9.51 -5.28 2.36
N GLY A 46 9.28 -6.54 1.93
CA GLY A 46 9.73 -7.03 0.64
C GLY A 46 9.05 -6.32 -0.55
N LEU A 47 7.77 -5.97 -0.43
CA LEU A 47 7.08 -5.17 -1.44
C LEU A 47 7.66 -3.75 -1.52
N SER A 48 7.94 -3.13 -0.36
CA SER A 48 8.43 -1.75 -0.29
C SER A 48 9.89 -1.62 -0.75
N SER A 49 10.71 -2.66 -0.60
CA SER A 49 12.08 -2.71 -1.12
C SER A 49 12.14 -3.11 -2.60
N GLY A 50 11.04 -3.58 -3.19
CA GLY A 50 11.02 -4.17 -4.53
C GLY A 50 11.62 -5.58 -4.62
N GLU A 51 12.00 -6.19 -3.49
CA GLU A 51 12.45 -7.60 -3.45
C GLU A 51 11.31 -8.58 -3.77
N LEU A 52 10.06 -8.20 -3.46
CA LEU A 52 8.86 -8.95 -3.80
C LEU A 52 8.04 -8.17 -4.83
N ASP A 53 7.64 -8.86 -5.90
CA ASP A 53 6.72 -8.33 -6.89
C ASP A 53 5.27 -8.40 -6.37
N SER A 54 4.54 -7.28 -6.47
CA SER A 54 3.18 -7.13 -5.94
C SER A 54 2.16 -8.05 -6.61
N THR A 55 2.33 -8.31 -7.91
CA THR A 55 1.44 -9.22 -8.65
C THR A 55 1.65 -10.66 -8.17
N SER A 56 2.91 -11.07 -8.02
CA SER A 56 3.26 -12.41 -7.55
C SER A 56 2.78 -12.67 -6.12
N ALA A 57 2.94 -11.70 -5.22
CA ALA A 57 2.49 -11.79 -3.82
C ALA A 57 0.96 -11.86 -3.72
N TYR A 58 0.25 -11.15 -4.60
CA TYR A 58 -1.21 -11.26 -4.68
C TYR A 58 -1.65 -12.64 -5.20
N MET A 59 -0.99 -13.15 -6.24
CA MET A 59 -1.28 -14.47 -6.80
C MET A 59 -0.93 -15.63 -5.86
N SER A 60 0.09 -15.48 -5.01
CA SER A 60 0.45 -16.48 -3.99
C SER A 60 -0.46 -16.45 -2.75
N GLY A 61 -1.18 -15.35 -2.55
CA GLY A 61 -2.01 -15.10 -1.37
C GLY A 61 -1.26 -14.49 -0.19
N ASP A 62 0.02 -14.15 -0.35
CA ASP A 62 0.81 -13.45 0.67
C ASP A 62 0.34 -12.00 0.85
N LEU A 63 -0.19 -11.40 -0.21
CA LEU A 63 -0.90 -10.13 -0.22
C LEU A 63 -2.38 -10.38 -0.53
N ALA A 64 -3.28 -10.05 0.38
CA ALA A 64 -4.71 -10.06 0.10
C ALA A 64 -5.20 -8.65 -0.24
N ILE A 65 -6.08 -8.56 -1.24
CA ILE A 65 -6.69 -7.32 -1.71
C ILE A 65 -8.21 -7.52 -1.76
N GLU A 66 -8.94 -6.66 -1.06
CA GLU A 66 -10.40 -6.65 -1.01
C GLU A 66 -10.93 -5.29 -1.46
N GLY A 67 -11.98 -5.27 -2.28
CA GLY A 67 -12.57 -4.03 -2.80
C GLY A 67 -12.19 -3.76 -4.25
N ASN A 68 -11.94 -2.49 -4.59
CA ASN A 68 -11.73 -2.04 -5.96
C ASN A 68 -10.29 -2.30 -6.43
N LEU A 69 -10.11 -3.27 -7.33
CA LEU A 69 -8.80 -3.60 -7.91
C LEU A 69 -8.18 -2.46 -8.73
N GLN A 70 -8.98 -1.60 -9.36
CA GLN A 70 -8.43 -0.45 -10.10
C GLN A 70 -7.80 0.57 -9.14
N ASP A 71 -8.41 0.76 -7.96
CA ASP A 71 -7.83 1.62 -6.92
C ASP A 71 -6.55 1.00 -6.34
N ALA A 72 -6.49 -0.33 -6.22
CA ALA A 72 -5.28 -1.03 -5.79
C ALA A 72 -4.10 -0.80 -6.76
N ILE A 73 -4.36 -0.93 -8.07
CA ILE A 73 -3.36 -0.71 -9.12
C ILE A 73 -2.90 0.75 -9.11
N ALA A 74 -3.84 1.70 -9.10
CA ALA A 74 -3.53 3.12 -9.08
C ALA A 74 -2.76 3.53 -7.81
N TYR A 75 -3.08 2.95 -6.64
CA TYR A 75 -2.29 3.15 -5.42
C TYR A 75 -0.85 2.66 -5.60
N GLY A 76 -0.66 1.46 -6.17
CA GLY A 76 0.67 0.91 -6.44
C GLY A 76 1.50 1.78 -7.40
N GLU A 77 0.89 2.29 -8.47
CA GLU A 77 1.55 3.21 -9.41
C GLU A 77 1.98 4.51 -8.72
N ILE A 78 1.11 5.11 -7.90
CA ILE A 78 1.41 6.34 -7.16
C ILE A 78 2.56 6.12 -6.16
N VAL A 79 2.54 5.00 -5.42
CA VAL A 79 3.63 4.66 -4.50
C VAL A 79 4.94 4.43 -5.24
N GLY A 80 4.90 3.74 -6.40
CA GLY A 80 6.07 3.54 -7.24
C GLY A 80 6.70 4.85 -7.71
N LEU A 81 5.88 5.78 -8.20
CA LEU A 81 6.34 7.13 -8.58
C LEU A 81 6.95 7.89 -7.39
N ALA A 82 6.30 7.84 -6.23
CA ALA A 82 6.80 8.50 -5.02
C ALA A 82 8.14 7.91 -4.53
N MET A 83 8.36 6.61 -4.70
CA MET A 83 9.64 5.96 -4.37
C MET A 83 10.74 6.30 -5.37
N GLU A 84 10.41 6.39 -6.67
CA GLU A 84 11.34 6.79 -7.72
C GLU A 84 11.80 8.24 -7.56
N GLU A 85 10.86 9.19 -7.38
CA GLU A 85 11.19 10.59 -7.11
C GLU A 85 11.85 10.78 -5.74
N GLY A 86 11.44 10.01 -4.73
CA GLY A 86 11.99 10.07 -3.38
C GLY A 86 13.43 9.57 -3.29
N ALA A 87 13.81 8.59 -4.11
CA ALA A 87 15.18 8.05 -4.15
C ALA A 87 16.22 9.14 -4.52
N GLU A 88 15.85 10.10 -5.37
CA GLU A 88 16.71 11.24 -5.71
C GLU A 88 17.02 12.15 -4.49
N TYR A 89 16.19 12.13 -3.44
CA TYR A 89 16.40 12.92 -2.22
C TYR A 89 17.26 12.21 -1.16
N PHE A 90 17.55 10.91 -1.31
CA PHE A 90 18.35 10.13 -0.37
C PHE A 90 19.75 9.78 -0.91
N GLU A 91 20.11 10.26 -2.10
CA GLU A 91 21.44 10.08 -2.72
C GLU A 91 22.49 11.12 -2.27
N ASP A 92 22.21 11.98 -1.28
CA ASP A 92 23.19 12.89 -0.63
C ASP A 92 23.66 12.42 0.77
#